data_AF-A0A661HGD8-F1
#
_entry.id   AF-A0A661HGD8-F1
#
_cell.length_a   1.000
_cell.length_b   1.000
_cell.length_c   1.000
_cell.angle_alpha   90.00
_cell.angle_beta   90.00
_cell.angle_gamma   90.00
#
_symmetry.space_group_name_H-M   'P 1'
#
loop_
_entity.id
_entity.type
_entity.pdbx_description
1 polymer ?
#
loop_
_entity_poly.entity_id
_entity_poly.type
_entity_poly.pdbx_seq_one_letter_code
_entity_poly.pdbx_strand_id
1 'polypeptide(L)' 'LPGRFLAREAAGINPGENRVRLALVAELGQCVEAAQRIVHRLGKL' A
#
# COMPACT_ATOMS: atom_id res chain seq x y z
N LEU A 1 -1.46 -3.10 5.73
CA LEU A 1 -2.70 -2.77 6.50
C LEU A 1 -3.52 -1.76 5.71
N PRO A 2 -4.87 -1.88 5.64
CA PRO A 2 -5.71 -0.85 5.04
C PRO A 2 -5.46 0.52 5.68
N GLY A 3 -5.26 1.54 4.85
CA GLY A 3 -4.92 2.90 5.31
C GLY A 3 -6.02 3.51 6.16
N ARG A 4 -7.28 3.19 5.88
CA ARG A 4 -8.46 3.70 6.60
C ARG A 4 -8.44 3.46 8.12
N PHE A 5 -7.73 2.44 8.59
CA PHE A 5 -7.59 2.13 10.02
C PHE A 5 -6.46 2.90 10.71
N LEU A 6 -5.53 3.47 9.94
CA LEU A 6 -4.38 4.22 10.46
C LEU A 6 -4.52 5.73 10.28
N ALA A 7 -5.26 6.15 9.26
CA ALA A 7 -5.45 7.55 8.95
C ALA A 7 -6.51 8.19 9.85
N ARG A 8 -6.34 9.48 10.10
CA ARG A 8 -7.33 10.34 10.75
C ARG A 8 -8.02 11.18 9.70
N GLU A 9 -9.29 11.49 9.92
CA GLU A 9 -10.01 12.41 9.05
C GLU A 9 -9.31 13.78 9.02
N ALA A 10 -9.18 14.33 7.81
CA ALA A 10 -8.62 15.65 7.57
C ALA A 10 -9.40 16.29 6.42
N ALA A 11 -9.81 17.54 6.59
CA ALA A 11 -10.62 18.28 5.60
C ALA A 11 -11.88 17.50 5.13
N GLY A 12 -12.54 16.77 6.04
CA GLY A 12 -13.75 16.00 5.74
C GLY A 12 -13.52 14.69 4.98
N ILE A 13 -12.27 14.23 4.81
CA ILE A 13 -11.96 12.97 4.14
C ILE A 13 -11.00 12.09 4.98
N ASN A 14 -11.07 10.78 4.79
CA ASN A 14 -10.07 9.84 5.29
C ASN A 14 -8.94 9.68 4.24
N PRO A 15 -7.73 10.21 4.46
CA PRO A 15 -6.65 10.11 3.48
C PRO A 15 -6.13 8.67 3.28
N GLY A 16 -6.49 7.76 4.18
CA GLY A 16 -6.18 6.33 4.09
C GLY A 16 -7.19 5.52 3.30
N GLU A 17 -8.30 6.12 2.84
CA GLU A 17 -9.32 5.42 2.06
C GLU A 17 -8.73 4.97 0.70
N ASN A 18 -9.02 3.73 0.30
CA ASN A 18 -8.44 3.10 -0.90
C ASN A 18 -6.90 3.10 -0.96
N ARG A 19 -6.22 3.18 0.20
CA ARG A 19 -4.77 3.05 0.33
C ARG A 19 -4.39 1.85 1.17
N VAL A 20 -3.19 1.32 0.95
CA VAL A 20 -2.57 0.27 1.78
C VAL A 20 -1.25 0.80 2.29
N ARG A 21 -1.00 0.69 3.60
CA ARG A 21 0.32 0.95 4.19
C ARG A 21 1.16 -0.31 4.11
N LEU A 22 2.33 -0.18 3.50
CA LEU A 22 3.36 -1.20 3.33
C LEU A 22 4.65 -0.73 3.99
N ALA A 23 5.44 -1.66 4.52
CA ALA A 23 6.77 -1.40 5.05
C ALA A 23 7.78 -2.18 4.20
N LEU A 24 8.72 -1.47 3.58
CA LEU A 24 9.75 -2.04 2.70
C LEU A 24 11.07 -2.09 3.48
N VAL A 25 11.19 -3.09 4.35
CA VAL A 25 12.32 -3.23 5.29
C VAL A 25 13.32 -4.29 4.85
N ALA A 26 12.91 -5.16 3.93
CA ALA A 26 13.76 -6.21 3.36
C ALA A 26 14.76 -5.62 2.34
N GLU A 27 15.68 -6.46 1.86
CA GLU A 27 16.62 -6.07 0.80
C GLU A 27 15.88 -5.53 -0.45
N LEU A 28 16.51 -4.61 -1.16
CA LEU A 28 15.88 -3.89 -2.28
C LEU A 28 15.27 -4.86 -3.32
N GLY A 29 16.01 -5.90 -3.70
CA GLY A 29 15.54 -6.89 -4.68
C GLY A 29 14.27 -7.60 -4.25
N GLN A 30 14.14 -7.94 -2.95
CA GLN A 30 12.96 -8.58 -2.40
C GLN A 30 11.76 -7.62 -2.38
N CYS A 31 12.00 -6.35 -2.07
CA CYS A 31 10.96 -5.32 -2.12
C CYS A 31 10.45 -5.09 -3.55
N VAL A 32 11.34 -5.11 -4.54
CA VAL A 32 10.97 -4.98 -5.97
C VAL A 32 10.15 -6.18 -6.43
N GLU A 33 10.58 -7.41 -6.13
CA GLU A 33 9.83 -8.62 -6.48
C GLU A 33 8.43 -8.60 -5.85
N ALA A 34 8.33 -8.24 -4.57
CA ALA A 34 7.05 -8.13 -3.88
C ALA A 34 6.13 -7.09 -4.55
N ALA A 35 6.66 -5.93 -4.94
CA ALA A 35 5.89 -4.91 -5.66
C ALA A 35 5.35 -5.43 -7.00
N GLN A 36 6.17 -6.12 -7.79
CA GLN A 36 5.76 -6.72 -9.06
C GLN A 36 4.65 -7.77 -8.87
N ARG A 37 4.78 -8.63 -7.85
CA ARG A 37 3.76 -9.62 -7.49
C ARG A 37 2.43 -8.99 -7.13
N ILE A 38 2.44 -7.88 -6.38
CA ILE A 38 1.23 -7.13 -6.02
C ILE A 38 0.55 -6.63 -7.29
N VAL A 39 1.29 -6.01 -8.20
CA VAL A 39 0.73 -5.46 -9.45
C VAL A 39 0.12 -6.56 -10.33
N HIS A 40 0.82 -7.68 -10.51
CA HIS A 40 0.32 -8.84 -11.25
C HIS A 40 -1.01 -9.37 -10.67
N ARG A 41 -1.13 -9.46 -9.34
CA ARG A 41 -2.37 -9.93 -8.68
C ARG A 41 -3.53 -8.95 -8.77
N LEU A 42 -3.24 -7.66 -8.94
CA LEU A 42 -4.27 -6.64 -9.14
C LEU A 42 -4.79 -6.58 -10.58
N GLY A 43 -4.24 -7.38 -11.50
CA GLY A 43 -4.54 -7.28 -12.93
C GLY A 43 -4.21 -5.90 -13.51
N LYS A 44 -3.28 -5.18 -12.85
CA LYS A 44 -2.87 -3.83 -13.21
C LYS A 44 -1.49 -3.85 -13.87
N LEU A 45 -1.29 -4.71 -14.88
CA LEU A 45 -0.22 -4.67 -15.88
C LEU A 45 -0.64 -5.61 -17.01
#